data_AF-A0A7C3JQ93-F1
#
_entry.id   AF-A0A7C3JQ93-F1
#
_cell.length_a   1.000
_cell.length_b   1.000
_cell.length_c   1.000
_cell.angle_alpha   90.00
_cell.angle_beta   90.00
_cell.angle_gamma   90.00
#
_symmetry.space_group_name_H-M   'P 1'
#
loop_
_entity.id
_entity.type
_entity.pdbx_description
1 polymer ?
#
loop_
_entity_poly.entity_id
_entity_poly.type
_entity_poly.pdbx_seq_one_letter_code
_entity_poly.pdbx_strand_id
1 'polypeptide(L)'
;KIADEFMHPKPPGHVLVMLQTAEALGLARDEILREPMLPECRAILDFKRQLMWEGTVAEWWFSMLTEEPIGHWAASWFKTLTTQYGFTREQAVYFSTHEEADLEEHAGVMGHGSFNRMVMQRILEDGYADTREGYTLEYCALASVDLYGVMHRAAAELAP
;
A
#
# COMPACT_ATOMS: atom_id res chain seq x y z
N LYS A 1 6.41 9.67 -3.80
CA LYS A 1 6.08 8.85 -2.61
C LYS A 1 5.60 9.67 -1.39
N ILE A 2 6.45 10.09 -0.43
CA ILE A 2 5.96 10.77 0.80
C ILE A 2 5.18 12.06 0.48
N ALA A 3 5.67 12.85 -0.49
CA ALA A 3 4.93 14.04 -0.93
C ALA A 3 3.56 13.69 -1.52
N ASP A 4 3.41 12.58 -2.23
CA ASP A 4 2.14 12.18 -2.83
C ASP A 4 1.13 11.78 -1.74
N GLU A 5 1.58 11.02 -0.74
CA GLU A 5 0.76 10.60 0.40
C GLU A 5 0.15 11.78 1.18
N PHE A 6 0.86 12.91 1.27
CA PHE A 6 0.43 14.07 2.09
C PHE A 6 -0.02 15.30 1.29
N MET A 7 0.35 15.41 0.00
CA MET A 7 0.17 16.64 -0.78
C MET A 7 -0.67 16.44 -2.05
N HIS A 8 -0.73 15.25 -2.65
CA HIS A 8 -1.48 15.01 -3.89
C HIS A 8 -2.76 14.18 -3.68
N PRO A 9 -3.90 14.54 -4.29
CA PRO A 9 -4.11 15.61 -5.29
C PRO A 9 -4.24 17.02 -4.70
N LYS A 10 -4.50 17.12 -3.39
CA LYS A 10 -4.34 18.32 -2.55
C LYS A 10 -4.13 17.84 -1.11
N PRO A 11 -3.50 18.63 -0.21
CA PRO A 11 -3.40 18.24 1.19
C PRO A 11 -4.79 17.91 1.78
N PRO A 12 -4.95 16.79 2.53
CA PRO A 12 -3.93 15.90 3.11
C PRO A 12 -3.48 14.70 2.25
N GLY A 13 -3.55 14.76 0.92
CA GLY A 13 -3.00 13.76 0.02
C GLY A 13 -3.88 12.52 -0.17
N HIS A 14 -3.27 11.33 -0.30
CA HIS A 14 -3.97 10.03 -0.47
C HIS A 14 -4.95 9.73 0.68
N VAL A 15 -4.68 10.23 1.89
CA VAL A 15 -5.60 10.10 3.03
C VAL A 15 -6.96 10.73 2.74
N LEU A 16 -7.00 11.83 1.99
CA LEU A 16 -8.26 12.46 1.60
C LEU A 16 -9.09 11.54 0.71
N VAL A 17 -8.42 10.90 -0.26
CA VAL A 17 -9.04 10.02 -1.24
C VAL A 17 -9.59 8.76 -0.56
N MET A 18 -8.87 8.22 0.43
CA MET A 18 -9.35 7.13 1.28
C MET A 18 -10.62 7.52 2.04
N LEU A 19 -10.65 8.70 2.68
CA LEU A 19 -11.83 9.17 3.41
C LEU A 19 -13.05 9.39 2.50
N GLN A 20 -12.84 9.82 1.26
CA GLN A 20 -13.92 9.97 0.27
C GLN A 20 -14.52 8.62 -0.13
N THR A 21 -13.68 7.62 -0.39
CA THR A 21 -14.16 6.27 -0.70
C THR A 21 -14.83 5.63 0.52
N ALA A 22 -14.36 5.87 1.74
CA ALA A 22 -15.02 5.41 2.96
C ALA A 22 -16.44 5.99 3.12
N GLU A 23 -16.61 7.30 2.86
CA GLU A 23 -17.93 7.94 2.86
C GLU A 23 -18.86 7.33 1.81
N ALA A 24 -18.35 7.03 0.60
CA ALA A 24 -19.11 6.35 -0.44
C ALA A 24 -19.52 4.91 -0.06
N LEU A 25 -18.77 4.26 0.83
CA LEU A 25 -19.10 2.97 1.42
C LEU A 25 -20.06 3.07 2.62
N GLY A 26 -20.50 4.28 2.98
CA GLY A 26 -21.44 4.52 4.07
C GLY A 26 -20.80 4.62 5.45
N LEU A 27 -19.47 4.75 5.53
CA LEU A 27 -18.74 4.86 6.80
C LEU A 27 -18.60 6.32 7.21
N ALA A 28 -18.84 6.61 8.48
CA ALA A 28 -18.60 7.92 9.05
C ALA A 28 -17.10 8.16 9.24
N ARG A 29 -16.67 9.41 9.03
CA ARG A 29 -15.28 9.82 9.24
C ARG A 29 -14.75 9.45 10.63
N ASP A 30 -15.61 9.51 11.65
CA ASP A 30 -15.18 9.22 13.02
C ASP A 30 -14.90 7.74 13.25
N GLU A 31 -15.67 6.85 12.61
CA GLU A 31 -15.45 5.40 12.64
C GLU A 31 -14.07 5.09 12.05
N ILE A 32 -13.74 5.66 10.89
CA ILE A 32 -12.42 5.48 10.24
C ILE A 32 -11.25 5.99 11.10
N LEU A 33 -11.42 7.11 11.80
CA LEU A 33 -10.31 7.78 12.50
C LEU A 33 -10.11 7.30 13.94
N ARG A 34 -11.15 6.75 14.58
CA ARG A 34 -11.12 6.42 16.01
C ARG A 34 -11.27 4.93 16.29
N GLU A 35 -11.87 4.16 15.40
CA GLU A 35 -11.98 2.73 15.64
C GLU A 35 -10.60 2.07 15.57
N PRO A 36 -10.30 1.18 16.52
CA PRO A 36 -9.05 0.45 16.49
C PRO A 36 -9.03 -0.48 15.26
N MET A 37 -7.93 -0.43 14.51
CA MET A 37 -7.66 -1.44 13.49
C MET A 37 -7.60 -2.82 14.13
N LEU A 38 -8.03 -3.85 13.39
CA LEU A 38 -7.79 -5.24 13.77
C LEU A 38 -6.28 -5.45 13.99
N PRO A 39 -5.87 -6.24 15.01
CA PRO A 39 -4.46 -6.56 15.24
C PRO A 39 -3.75 -7.05 13.97
N GLU A 40 -4.44 -7.86 13.17
CA GLU A 40 -3.99 -8.41 11.89
C GLU A 40 -3.72 -7.33 10.85
N CYS A 41 -4.60 -6.32 10.76
CA CYS A 41 -4.40 -5.16 9.90
C CYS A 41 -3.26 -4.26 10.41
N ARG A 42 -3.09 -4.18 11.74
CA ARG A 42 -2.05 -3.36 12.35
C ARG A 42 -0.65 -3.97 12.19
N ALA A 43 -0.55 -5.28 12.14
CA ALA A 43 0.73 -6.01 12.12
C ALA A 43 1.66 -5.58 10.96
N ILE A 44 1.12 -5.35 9.77
CA ILE A 44 1.93 -4.88 8.64
C ILE A 44 2.48 -3.46 8.84
N LEU A 45 1.69 -2.58 9.45
CA LEU A 45 2.12 -1.21 9.75
C LEU A 45 3.25 -1.22 10.78
N ASP A 46 3.14 -2.06 11.80
CA ASP A 46 4.16 -2.18 12.84
C ASP A 46 5.44 -2.82 12.30
N PHE A 47 5.33 -3.85 11.46
CA PHE A 47 6.48 -4.45 10.76
C PHE A 47 7.21 -3.42 9.90
N LYS A 48 6.49 -2.70 9.03
CA LYS A 48 7.08 -1.65 8.17
C LYS A 48 7.70 -0.53 9.01
N ARG A 49 7.00 -0.08 10.06
CA ARG A 49 7.53 0.93 10.99
C ARG A 49 8.84 0.45 11.62
N GLN A 50 8.92 -0.79 12.07
CA GLN A 50 10.14 -1.33 12.67
C GLN A 50 11.31 -1.32 11.67
N LEU A 51 11.08 -1.75 10.43
CA LEU A 51 12.11 -1.70 9.38
C LEU A 51 12.59 -0.27 9.10
N MET A 52 11.69 0.71 9.12
CA MET A 52 12.06 2.11 8.94
C MET A 52 12.97 2.65 10.06
N TRP A 53 12.75 2.23 11.31
CA TRP A 53 13.48 2.74 12.47
C TRP A 53 14.76 1.97 12.78
N GLU A 54 14.77 0.66 12.55
CA GLU A 54 15.82 -0.24 13.01
C GLU A 54 16.50 -1.00 11.87
N GLY A 55 15.88 -1.02 10.69
CA GLY A 55 16.33 -1.80 9.55
C GLY A 55 17.36 -1.10 8.68
N THR A 56 17.94 -1.87 7.77
CA THR A 56 18.80 -1.31 6.71
C THR A 56 17.94 -0.74 5.58
N VAL A 57 18.56 0.07 4.72
CA VAL A 57 17.92 0.56 3.48
C VAL A 57 17.44 -0.61 2.62
N ALA A 58 18.21 -1.70 2.54
CA ALA A 58 17.85 -2.87 1.78
C ALA A 58 16.63 -3.59 2.35
N GLU A 59 16.59 -3.80 3.67
CA GLU A 59 15.43 -4.41 4.35
C GLU A 59 14.14 -3.62 4.10
N TRP A 60 14.19 -2.29 4.22
CA TRP A 60 13.06 -1.42 3.94
C TRP A 60 12.58 -1.57 2.50
N TRP A 61 13.46 -1.41 1.51
CA TRP A 61 13.06 -1.46 0.10
C TRP A 61 12.53 -2.82 -0.34
N PHE A 62 13.11 -3.92 0.15
CA PHE A 62 12.60 -5.25 -0.16
C PHE A 62 11.22 -5.51 0.46
N SER A 63 10.92 -4.91 1.62
CA SER A 63 9.57 -4.95 2.20
C SER A 63 8.51 -4.21 1.36
N MET A 64 8.94 -3.35 0.43
CA MET A 64 8.08 -2.56 -0.46
C MET A 64 7.79 -3.23 -1.81
N LEU A 65 8.25 -4.47 -2.05
CA LEU A 65 7.90 -5.26 -3.25
C LEU A 65 6.40 -5.50 -3.41
N THR A 66 5.61 -5.25 -2.36
CA THR A 66 4.16 -5.36 -2.38
C THR A 66 3.45 -4.23 -3.12
N GLU A 67 4.09 -3.08 -3.40
CA GLU A 67 3.39 -1.93 -4.01
C GLU A 67 2.87 -2.21 -5.42
N GLU A 68 3.64 -2.89 -6.28
CA GLU A 68 3.15 -3.26 -7.63
C GLU A 68 1.93 -4.23 -7.55
N PRO A 69 1.96 -5.32 -6.74
CA PRO A 69 0.77 -6.12 -6.47
C PRO A 69 -0.43 -5.32 -5.92
N ILE A 70 -0.20 -4.30 -5.07
CA ILE A 70 -1.28 -3.44 -4.55
C ILE A 70 -1.92 -2.64 -5.68
N GLY A 71 -1.14 -2.10 -6.61
CA GLY A 71 -1.67 -1.44 -7.81
C GLY A 71 -2.61 -2.34 -8.62
N HIS A 72 -2.21 -3.59 -8.87
CA HIS A 72 -3.06 -4.56 -9.56
C HIS A 72 -4.32 -4.96 -8.77
N TRP A 73 -4.20 -5.07 -7.46
CA TRP A 73 -5.33 -5.30 -6.57
C TRP A 73 -6.31 -4.11 -6.59
N ALA A 74 -5.80 -2.88 -6.58
CA ALA A 74 -6.59 -1.66 -6.65
C ALA A 74 -7.35 -1.56 -7.99
N ALA A 75 -6.68 -1.85 -9.11
CA ALA A 75 -7.31 -1.94 -10.43
C ALA A 75 -8.50 -2.92 -10.45
N SER A 76 -8.31 -4.09 -9.81
CA SER A 76 -9.34 -5.12 -9.72
C SER A 76 -10.55 -4.66 -8.91
N TRP A 77 -10.33 -3.95 -7.79
CA TRP A 77 -11.41 -3.36 -6.99
C TRP A 77 -12.12 -2.23 -7.72
N PHE A 78 -11.37 -1.32 -8.36
CA PHE A 78 -11.94 -0.22 -9.13
C PHE A 78 -12.91 -0.73 -10.20
N LYS A 79 -12.47 -1.71 -11.00
CA LYS A 79 -13.31 -2.36 -12.01
C LYS A 79 -14.53 -3.04 -11.38
N THR A 80 -14.36 -3.74 -10.27
CA THR A 80 -15.45 -4.49 -9.63
C THR A 80 -16.51 -3.55 -9.06
N LEU A 81 -16.11 -2.52 -8.32
CA LEU A 81 -17.03 -1.53 -7.74
C LEU A 81 -17.83 -0.80 -8.81
N THR A 82 -17.17 -0.36 -9.88
CA THR A 82 -17.80 0.44 -10.94
C THR A 82 -18.68 -0.37 -11.89
N THR A 83 -18.43 -1.67 -12.05
CA THR A 83 -19.21 -2.52 -12.98
C THR A 83 -20.24 -3.41 -12.31
N GLN A 84 -20.02 -3.81 -11.05
CA GLN A 84 -20.91 -4.76 -10.35
C GLN A 84 -21.69 -4.12 -9.20
N TYR A 85 -21.14 -3.10 -8.55
CA TYR A 85 -21.74 -2.48 -7.36
C TYR A 85 -22.31 -1.08 -7.62
N GLY A 86 -22.27 -0.61 -8.87
CA GLY A 86 -22.87 0.65 -9.30
C GLY A 86 -22.16 1.91 -8.80
N PHE A 87 -20.91 1.79 -8.33
CA PHE A 87 -20.13 2.95 -7.92
C PHE A 87 -19.78 3.81 -9.13
N THR A 88 -19.82 5.14 -8.98
CA THR A 88 -19.17 6.04 -9.94
C THR A 88 -17.65 6.01 -9.77
N ARG A 89 -16.92 6.54 -10.75
CA ARG A 89 -15.46 6.66 -10.65
C ARG A 89 -15.05 7.51 -9.45
N GLU A 90 -15.78 8.58 -9.16
CA GLU A 90 -15.52 9.48 -8.04
C GLU A 90 -15.73 8.79 -6.68
N GLN A 91 -16.69 7.87 -6.59
CA GLN A 91 -16.92 7.08 -5.37
C GLN A 91 -15.80 6.05 -5.14
N ALA A 92 -15.25 5.48 -6.21
CA ALA A 92 -14.15 4.51 -6.17
C ALA A 92 -12.76 5.14 -6.33
N VAL A 93 -12.63 6.45 -6.09
CA VAL A 93 -11.44 7.24 -6.43
C VAL A 93 -10.14 6.70 -5.81
N TYR A 94 -10.19 6.17 -4.59
CA TYR A 94 -9.02 5.58 -3.92
C TYR A 94 -8.36 4.50 -4.78
N PHE A 95 -9.17 3.63 -5.37
CA PHE A 95 -8.70 2.49 -6.14
C PHE A 95 -8.16 2.91 -7.50
N SER A 96 -8.81 3.85 -8.20
CA SER A 96 -8.27 4.36 -9.46
C SER A 96 -6.96 5.13 -9.26
N THR A 97 -6.84 5.91 -8.18
CA THR A 97 -5.61 6.66 -7.91
C THR A 97 -4.45 5.74 -7.58
N HIS A 98 -4.66 4.66 -6.82
CA HIS A 98 -3.60 3.69 -6.52
C HIS A 98 -3.22 2.83 -7.73
N GLU A 99 -4.19 2.43 -8.56
CA GLU A 99 -3.90 1.78 -9.85
C GLU A 99 -2.95 2.65 -10.70
N GLU A 100 -3.31 3.91 -10.92
CA GLU A 100 -2.51 4.84 -11.73
C GLU A 100 -1.14 5.12 -11.09
N ALA A 101 -1.08 5.41 -9.79
CA ALA A 101 0.17 5.78 -9.10
C ALA A 101 1.17 4.61 -8.98
N ASP A 102 0.69 3.38 -8.83
CA ASP A 102 1.57 2.23 -8.62
C ASP A 102 2.00 1.58 -9.95
N LEU A 103 1.16 1.63 -10.99
CA LEU A 103 1.39 0.92 -12.25
C LEU A 103 1.79 1.81 -13.44
N GLU A 104 1.38 3.07 -13.47
CA GLU A 104 1.55 3.94 -14.64
C GLU A 104 2.59 5.03 -14.41
N GLU A 105 3.21 5.50 -15.49
CA GLU A 105 3.97 6.75 -15.45
C GLU A 105 2.99 7.92 -15.57
N HIS A 106 3.00 8.82 -14.58
CA HIS A 106 2.11 9.98 -14.57
C HIS A 106 2.91 11.26 -14.39
N ALA A 107 2.68 12.25 -15.25
CA ALA A 107 3.35 13.56 -15.21
C ALA A 107 4.90 13.48 -15.17
N GLY A 108 5.50 12.48 -15.83
CA GLY A 108 6.95 12.24 -15.82
C GLY A 108 7.48 11.62 -14.53
N VAL A 109 6.59 11.17 -13.64
CA VAL A 109 6.91 10.42 -12.43
C VAL A 109 6.65 8.94 -12.69
N MET A 110 7.68 8.12 -12.46
CA MET A 110 7.59 6.67 -12.58
C MET A 110 6.63 6.09 -11.55
N GLY A 111 5.77 5.15 -11.97
CA GLY A 111 4.89 4.42 -11.06
C GLY A 111 5.67 3.69 -9.97
N HIS A 112 5.10 3.60 -8.78
CA HIS A 112 5.80 3.10 -7.60
C HIS A 112 6.36 1.68 -7.77
N GLY A 113 5.64 0.78 -8.46
CA GLY A 113 6.12 -0.58 -8.73
C GLY A 113 7.42 -0.60 -9.52
N SER A 114 7.45 0.15 -10.62
CA SER A 114 8.64 0.29 -11.48
C SER A 114 9.80 0.97 -10.74
N PHE A 115 9.50 2.02 -9.97
CA PHE A 115 10.51 2.72 -9.18
C PHE A 115 11.14 1.82 -8.12
N ASN A 116 10.31 1.09 -7.37
CA ASN A 116 10.79 0.17 -6.34
C ASN A 116 11.69 -0.91 -6.95
N ARG A 117 11.26 -1.51 -8.08
CA ARG A 117 12.05 -2.51 -8.81
C ARG A 117 13.42 -1.96 -9.21
N MET A 118 13.48 -0.73 -9.72
CA MET A 118 14.74 -0.07 -10.06
C MET A 118 15.63 0.11 -8.83
N VAL A 119 15.09 0.61 -7.72
CA VAL A 119 15.85 0.83 -6.48
C VAL A 119 16.46 -0.47 -5.98
N MET A 120 15.67 -1.55 -5.95
CA MET A 120 16.16 -2.86 -5.50
C MET A 120 17.20 -3.46 -6.43
N GLN A 121 17.02 -3.32 -7.75
CA GLN A 121 18.04 -3.71 -8.70
C GLN A 121 19.37 -3.01 -8.41
N ARG A 122 19.35 -1.71 -8.13
CA ARG A 122 20.56 -0.94 -7.79
C ARG A 122 21.18 -1.36 -6.46
N ILE A 123 20.35 -1.62 -5.44
CA ILE A 123 20.83 -2.14 -4.15
C ILE A 123 21.62 -3.45 -4.34
N LEU A 124 21.11 -4.35 -5.18
CA LEU A 124 21.78 -5.62 -5.49
C LEU A 124 23.04 -5.46 -6.34
N GLU A 125 22.98 -4.62 -7.38
CA GLU A 125 24.11 -4.38 -8.30
C GLU A 125 25.28 -3.67 -7.61
N ASP A 126 24.98 -2.69 -6.74
CA ASP A 126 25.98 -1.86 -6.07
C ASP A 126 26.48 -2.50 -4.75
N GLY A 127 25.93 -3.64 -4.34
CA GLY A 127 26.36 -4.38 -3.16
C GLY A 127 25.87 -3.80 -1.83
N TYR A 128 24.88 -2.91 -1.82
CA TYR A 128 24.27 -2.33 -0.60
C TYR A 128 23.23 -3.26 0.05
N ALA A 129 23.43 -4.57 -0.02
CA ALA A 129 22.48 -5.60 0.41
C ALA A 129 22.67 -6.06 1.86
N ASP A 130 23.25 -5.21 2.72
CA ASP A 130 23.46 -5.52 4.14
C ASP A 130 22.13 -5.73 4.85
N THR A 131 22.08 -6.74 5.72
CA THR A 131 20.89 -7.12 6.48
C THR A 131 21.27 -7.49 7.91
N ARG A 132 20.35 -7.30 8.84
CA ARG A 132 20.43 -7.79 10.21
C ARG A 132 20.17 -9.30 10.23
N GLU A 133 20.71 -9.97 11.24
CA GLU A 133 20.45 -11.39 11.46
C GLU A 133 18.93 -11.65 11.55
N GLY A 134 18.45 -12.64 10.77
CA GLY A 134 17.03 -12.98 10.69
C GLY A 134 16.18 -12.10 9.76
N TYR A 135 16.72 -11.00 9.23
CA TYR A 135 16.02 -10.07 8.32
C TYR A 135 16.61 -10.13 6.91
N THR A 136 16.72 -11.35 6.35
CA THR A 136 17.19 -11.50 4.96
C THR A 136 16.29 -10.72 4.01
N LEU A 137 16.82 -10.33 2.85
CA LEU A 137 16.05 -9.62 1.83
C LEU A 137 14.78 -10.39 1.42
N GLU A 138 14.89 -11.71 1.31
CA GLU A 138 13.75 -12.61 1.04
C GLU A 138 12.73 -12.58 2.18
N TYR A 139 13.17 -12.64 3.44
CA TYR A 139 12.28 -12.54 4.59
C TYR A 139 11.54 -11.19 4.59
N CYS A 140 12.23 -10.07 4.37
CA CYS A 140 11.61 -8.75 4.30
C CYS A 140 10.54 -8.66 3.20
N ALA A 141 10.80 -9.27 2.04
CA ALA A 141 9.84 -9.31 0.93
C ALA A 141 8.62 -10.18 1.25
N LEU A 142 8.84 -11.43 1.68
CA LEU A 142 7.78 -12.40 1.91
C LEU A 142 6.95 -12.09 3.16
N ALA A 143 7.57 -11.61 4.25
CA ALA A 143 6.84 -11.23 5.46
C ALA A 143 5.82 -10.12 5.17
N SER A 144 6.16 -9.13 4.34
CA SER A 144 5.20 -8.12 3.90
C SER A 144 4.00 -8.73 3.16
N VAL A 145 4.23 -9.69 2.28
CA VAL A 145 3.17 -10.40 1.53
C VAL A 145 2.29 -11.20 2.48
N ASP A 146 2.90 -11.98 3.39
CA ASP A 146 2.18 -12.79 4.37
C ASP A 146 1.31 -11.92 5.27
N LEU A 147 1.82 -10.78 5.72
CA LEU A 147 1.09 -9.83 6.56
C LEU A 147 -0.11 -9.19 5.83
N TYR A 148 -0.01 -8.89 4.53
CA TYR A 148 -1.20 -8.54 3.72
C TYR A 148 -2.19 -9.71 3.65
N GLY A 149 -1.70 -10.94 3.54
CA GLY A 149 -2.55 -12.14 3.56
C GLY A 149 -3.31 -12.31 4.89
N VAL A 150 -2.65 -12.07 6.02
CA VAL A 150 -3.26 -12.09 7.35
C VAL A 150 -4.32 -10.99 7.48
N MET A 151 -4.01 -9.76 7.02
CA MET A 151 -4.97 -8.65 6.98
C MET A 151 -6.24 -9.00 6.19
N HIS A 152 -6.08 -9.51 4.96
CA HIS A 152 -7.22 -9.86 4.12
C HIS A 152 -8.06 -11.01 4.69
N ARG A 153 -7.42 -12.01 5.30
CA ARG A 153 -8.12 -13.12 5.95
C ARG A 153 -8.96 -12.64 7.13
N ALA A 154 -8.40 -11.83 8.01
CA ALA A 154 -9.12 -11.30 9.16
C ALA A 154 -10.34 -10.47 8.73
N ALA A 155 -10.19 -9.64 7.69
CA ALA A 155 -11.31 -8.89 7.13
C ALA A 155 -12.41 -9.80 6.55
N ALA A 156 -12.03 -10.89 5.87
CA ALA A 156 -12.99 -11.83 5.30
C ALA A 156 -13.72 -12.67 6.36
N GLU A 157 -13.03 -13.08 7.43
CA GLU A 157 -13.62 -13.87 8.52
C GLU A 157 -14.64 -13.09 9.36
N LEU A 158 -14.55 -11.75 9.36
CA LEU A 158 -15.51 -10.86 10.01
C LEU A 158 -16.67 -10.44 9.10
N ALA A 159 -16.60 -10.71 7.80
CA ALA A 159 -17.67 -10.41 6.87
C ALA A 159 -18.85 -11.39 7.13
N PRO A 160 -20.08 -10.89 7.36
CA PRO A 160 -21.25 -11.72 7.65
C PRO A 160 -21.74 -12.56 6.47
#